data_AF-A0A4Q3CPT5-F1
#
_entry.id   AF-A0A4Q3CPT5-F1
#
_cell.length_a   1.000
_cell.length_b   1.000
_cell.length_c   1.000
_cell.angle_alpha   90.00
_cell.angle_beta   90.00
_cell.angle_gamma   90.00
#
_symmetry.space_group_name_H-M   'P 1'
#
loop_
_entity.id
_entity.type
_entity.pdbx_description
1 polymer ?
#
loop_
_entity_poly.entity_id
_entity_poly.type
_entity_poly.pdbx_seq_one_letter_code
_entity_poly.pdbx_strand_id
1 'polypeptide(L)'
;MKGANKCENNAANSKAVTVTVNPTAISSDIAVSGSTTICTSGTTTLTATSTTVTNPIFTWYNDASFTTLAYTGAVFTTPALSTNTTYYLTVKGDNKCENVAGNMLEVAITVSPIPNSPIVATAGTNICSGEPTTLNITNAQAGVTYEWYTAAAGGSLLFTGTSYTTPIINATTDYYVQALGAGGCSNNGARVKVVVTVNQKPNVPGVASANVSVCIGSSAVLTVLNPQANIVYNWYISPNGGAIAGAGTTFVTPAITTNITYFVEGANGACLSSSRTPVNVVALPAPVAPTSATPANGTICAGSNTILTINNPVSGLIYRWYTTNSSGTSIGEGITFTTPNINTTTIFYVESIGVGGCASPNRTAVTVNVLPVLTAPSVVVQSATPNSVTFAWAAINGATGYEVSTDNGKTWQVATGTTYLATGLKPDQSLTIIVRAKGQLDCQTSANSNPVTGKAANPLGNQIYIPNAFTPNSDGKNDVFLIYGTAIVNAKMSIYTQWGQLIYQSDNVANGWDGTFRGVAQPIGVYVYMVEAQLNDGTAVFRKGTVTLLR
;
A
#
# COMPACT_ATOMS: atom_id res chain seq x y z
N MET A 1 -110.35 -49.99 67.37
CA MET A 1 -110.28 -51.23 66.58
C MET A 1 -111.28 -52.23 67.15
N LYS A 2 -111.97 -53.02 66.30
CA LYS A 2 -112.96 -54.06 66.70
C LYS A 2 -112.51 -55.42 66.17
N GLY A 3 -112.68 -56.50 66.95
CA GLY A 3 -112.30 -57.86 66.53
C GLY A 3 -112.98 -58.94 67.35
N ALA A 4 -112.90 -60.19 66.90
CA ALA A 4 -113.72 -61.33 67.38
C ALA A 4 -113.68 -61.58 68.90
N ASN A 5 -112.63 -61.12 69.62
CA ASN A 5 -112.49 -61.25 71.08
C ASN A 5 -112.24 -59.90 71.80
N LYS A 6 -112.60 -58.74 71.22
CA LYS A 6 -112.41 -57.40 71.84
C LYS A 6 -113.55 -56.43 71.47
N CYS A 7 -114.10 -55.74 72.47
CA CYS A 7 -115.07 -54.65 72.29
C CYS A 7 -114.37 -53.36 71.78
N GLU A 8 -115.13 -52.44 71.17
CA GLU A 8 -114.58 -51.14 70.79
C GLU A 8 -114.15 -50.33 72.01
N ASN A 9 -113.12 -49.50 71.87
CA ASN A 9 -112.71 -48.59 72.94
C ASN A 9 -113.84 -47.59 73.20
N ASN A 10 -114.18 -47.36 74.48
CA ASN A 10 -115.12 -46.32 74.90
C ASN A 10 -114.64 -44.93 74.42
N ALA A 11 -115.55 -44.00 74.13
CA ALA A 11 -115.25 -42.69 73.53
C ALA A 11 -114.16 -41.90 74.29
N ALA A 12 -114.12 -42.00 75.62
CA ALA A 12 -113.12 -41.37 76.49
C ALA A 12 -111.68 -41.93 76.33
N ASN A 13 -111.53 -43.12 75.73
CA ASN A 13 -110.25 -43.83 75.57
C ASN A 13 -109.83 -43.93 74.09
N SER A 14 -110.53 -43.21 73.19
CA SER A 14 -110.12 -43.07 71.80
C SER A 14 -108.93 -42.09 71.71
N LYS A 15 -107.80 -42.54 71.17
CA LYS A 15 -106.70 -41.62 70.80
C LYS A 15 -107.02 -41.04 69.44
N ALA A 16 -106.98 -39.72 69.31
CA ALA A 16 -107.07 -39.04 68.03
C ALA A 16 -105.91 -39.49 67.14
N VAL A 17 -106.23 -39.95 65.94
CA VAL A 17 -105.24 -40.10 64.86
C VAL A 17 -105.25 -38.77 64.11
N THR A 18 -104.23 -37.95 64.35
CA THR A 18 -104.05 -36.72 63.59
C THR A 18 -103.34 -37.06 62.28
N VAL A 19 -104.05 -36.91 61.16
CA VAL A 19 -103.45 -36.95 59.82
C VAL A 19 -103.10 -35.51 59.45
N THR A 20 -101.83 -35.18 59.44
CA THR A 20 -101.35 -33.87 58.98
C THR A 20 -101.09 -33.94 57.48
N VAL A 21 -101.78 -33.12 56.71
CA VAL A 21 -101.56 -32.98 55.26
C VAL A 21 -100.62 -31.80 55.03
N ASN A 22 -99.37 -32.09 54.69
CA ASN A 22 -98.38 -31.05 54.39
C ASN A 22 -98.61 -30.48 52.98
N PRO A 23 -98.55 -29.15 52.78
CA PRO A 23 -98.61 -28.56 51.45
C PRO A 23 -97.37 -28.94 50.63
N THR A 24 -97.49 -28.90 49.29
CA THR A 24 -96.35 -29.10 48.39
C THR A 24 -95.39 -27.93 48.45
N ALA A 25 -94.10 -28.21 48.26
CA ALA A 25 -93.09 -27.19 48.07
C ALA A 25 -93.28 -26.47 46.72
N ILE A 26 -92.87 -25.20 46.67
CA ILE A 26 -92.87 -24.36 45.46
C ILE A 26 -91.47 -23.82 45.18
N SER A 27 -91.25 -23.21 44.01
CA SER A 27 -89.92 -22.74 43.59
C SER A 27 -89.32 -21.70 44.54
N SER A 28 -90.15 -20.85 45.16
CA SER A 28 -89.72 -19.87 46.16
C SER A 28 -89.27 -20.49 47.49
N ASP A 29 -89.52 -21.77 47.72
CA ASP A 29 -89.00 -22.50 48.89
C ASP A 29 -87.51 -22.89 48.70
N ILE A 30 -86.94 -22.66 47.52
CA ILE A 30 -85.60 -23.07 47.12
C ILE A 30 -84.78 -21.85 46.70
N ALA A 31 -83.56 -21.73 47.21
CA ALA A 31 -82.57 -20.78 46.73
C ALA A 31 -81.30 -21.52 46.31
N VAL A 32 -80.75 -21.18 45.14
CA VAL A 32 -79.52 -21.77 44.61
C VAL A 32 -78.46 -20.68 44.46
N SER A 33 -77.26 -20.99 44.92
CA SER A 33 -76.05 -20.17 44.72
C SER A 33 -74.98 -20.96 43.99
N GLY A 34 -74.08 -20.27 43.29
CA GLY A 34 -73.06 -20.86 42.43
C GLY A 34 -73.04 -20.21 41.06
N SER A 35 -72.04 -20.52 40.24
CA SER A 35 -71.97 -19.96 38.88
C SER A 35 -72.91 -20.71 37.95
N THR A 36 -73.78 -20.00 37.25
CA THR A 36 -74.63 -20.55 36.18
C THR A 36 -74.05 -20.31 34.77
N THR A 37 -72.86 -19.71 34.69
CA THR A 37 -72.11 -19.56 33.44
C THR A 37 -70.77 -20.26 33.57
N ILE A 38 -70.47 -21.15 32.63
CA ILE A 38 -69.23 -21.92 32.57
C ILE A 38 -68.70 -21.95 31.15
N CYS A 39 -67.42 -22.28 31.01
CA CYS A 39 -66.81 -22.51 29.71
C CYS A 39 -67.05 -23.95 29.24
N THR A 40 -66.96 -24.20 27.93
CA THR A 40 -67.06 -25.55 27.35
C THR A 40 -66.17 -26.55 28.10
N SER A 41 -66.73 -27.71 28.42
CA SER A 41 -66.12 -28.78 29.22
C SER A 41 -65.84 -28.42 30.68
N GLY A 42 -66.34 -27.28 31.16
CA GLY A 42 -66.30 -26.88 32.56
C GLY A 42 -67.34 -27.60 33.42
N THR A 43 -67.13 -27.54 34.73
CA THR A 43 -68.10 -27.96 35.75
C THR A 43 -68.45 -26.75 36.62
N THR A 44 -69.61 -26.79 37.28
CA THR A 44 -69.97 -25.80 38.31
C THR A 44 -70.52 -26.51 39.54
N THR A 45 -70.29 -25.92 40.71
CA THR A 45 -70.88 -26.37 41.97
C THR A 45 -72.02 -25.44 42.34
N LEU A 46 -73.21 -26.02 42.45
CA LEU A 46 -74.44 -25.35 42.83
C LEU A 46 -74.82 -25.78 44.25
N THR A 47 -75.15 -24.82 45.09
CA THR A 47 -75.56 -25.04 46.48
C THR A 47 -77.01 -24.61 46.65
N ALA A 48 -77.87 -25.60 46.87
CA ALA A 48 -79.27 -25.44 47.21
C ALA A 48 -79.46 -25.19 48.71
N THR A 49 -80.36 -24.27 49.03
CA THR A 49 -80.73 -23.90 50.40
C THR A 49 -82.23 -23.66 50.47
N SER A 50 -82.80 -23.81 51.68
CA SER A 50 -84.19 -23.50 51.96
C SER A 50 -84.28 -22.94 53.38
N THR A 51 -85.06 -21.89 53.55
CA THR A 51 -85.39 -21.32 54.87
C THR A 51 -86.83 -21.62 55.29
N THR A 52 -87.65 -22.17 54.38
CA THR A 52 -89.08 -22.42 54.58
C THR A 52 -89.39 -23.91 54.77
N VAL A 53 -88.47 -24.80 54.42
CA VAL A 53 -88.59 -26.26 54.58
C VAL A 53 -87.73 -26.73 55.76
N THR A 54 -88.34 -27.42 56.72
CA THR A 54 -87.66 -28.02 57.87
C THR A 54 -87.06 -29.37 57.49
N ASN A 55 -85.79 -29.59 57.83
CA ASN A 55 -84.99 -30.76 57.43
C ASN A 55 -85.06 -31.03 55.91
N PRO A 56 -84.63 -30.07 55.07
CA PRO A 56 -84.82 -30.15 53.63
C PRO A 56 -83.96 -31.24 52.98
N ILE A 57 -84.58 -32.03 52.11
CA ILE A 57 -83.95 -32.98 51.21
C ILE A 57 -84.08 -32.43 49.79
N PHE A 58 -82.96 -32.11 49.17
CA PHE A 58 -82.89 -31.58 47.80
C PHE A 58 -82.62 -32.69 46.79
N THR A 59 -83.37 -32.69 45.68
CA THR A 59 -83.19 -33.66 44.59
C THR A 59 -83.13 -32.92 43.25
N TRP A 60 -82.08 -33.19 42.48
CA TRP A 60 -81.79 -32.58 41.18
C TRP A 60 -82.12 -33.56 40.06
N TYR A 61 -82.81 -33.08 39.03
CA TYR A 61 -83.25 -33.87 37.87
C TYR A 61 -82.73 -33.27 36.57
N ASN A 62 -82.53 -34.12 35.56
CA ASN A 62 -82.14 -33.71 34.20
C ASN A 62 -83.34 -33.32 33.33
N ASP A 63 -84.57 -33.60 33.77
CA ASP A 63 -85.80 -33.34 33.02
C ASP A 63 -86.93 -32.79 33.93
N ALA A 64 -87.82 -31.99 33.33
CA ALA A 64 -88.94 -31.35 34.02
C ALA A 64 -89.99 -32.34 34.56
N SER A 65 -90.00 -33.58 34.04
CA SER A 65 -90.91 -34.65 34.44
C SER A 65 -90.38 -35.48 35.61
N PHE A 66 -89.20 -35.14 36.14
CA PHE A 66 -88.53 -35.82 37.26
C PHE A 66 -88.24 -37.31 37.02
N THR A 67 -88.04 -37.70 35.75
CA THR A 67 -87.83 -39.12 35.39
C THR A 67 -86.37 -39.55 35.48
N THR A 68 -85.44 -38.60 35.35
CA THR A 68 -83.99 -38.84 35.30
C THR A 68 -83.31 -38.10 36.43
N LEU A 69 -82.94 -38.84 37.48
CA LEU A 69 -82.19 -38.31 38.61
C LEU A 69 -80.78 -37.87 38.18
N ALA A 70 -80.42 -36.62 38.52
CA ALA A 70 -79.07 -36.10 38.34
C ALA A 70 -78.23 -36.24 39.62
N TYR A 71 -78.78 -35.85 40.77
CA TYR A 71 -78.09 -35.89 42.07
C TYR A 71 -79.07 -35.71 43.24
N THR A 72 -78.72 -36.23 44.42
CA THR A 72 -79.46 -36.01 45.67
C THR A 72 -78.54 -35.39 46.72
N GLY A 73 -78.93 -34.23 47.25
CA GLY A 73 -78.15 -33.48 48.24
C GLY A 73 -78.15 -31.97 47.96
N ALA A 74 -77.71 -31.20 48.96
CA ALA A 74 -77.70 -29.74 48.91
C ALA A 74 -76.60 -29.17 48.00
N VAL A 75 -75.46 -29.85 47.87
CA VAL A 75 -74.31 -29.38 47.06
C VAL A 75 -74.12 -30.29 45.86
N PHE A 76 -74.41 -29.78 44.67
CA PHE A 76 -74.32 -30.53 43.42
C PHE A 76 -73.21 -29.96 42.53
N THR A 77 -72.23 -30.79 42.19
CA THR A 77 -71.24 -30.47 41.15
C THR A 77 -71.66 -31.15 39.85
N THR A 78 -71.87 -30.36 38.80
CA THR A 78 -72.28 -30.90 37.49
C THR A 78 -71.18 -31.76 36.86
N PRO A 79 -71.52 -32.71 35.97
CA PRO A 79 -70.55 -33.24 35.02
C PRO A 79 -70.00 -32.13 34.13
N ALA A 80 -68.94 -32.43 33.37
CA ALA A 80 -68.40 -31.50 32.38
C ALA A 80 -69.44 -31.27 31.27
N LEU A 81 -69.85 -30.03 31.06
CA LEU A 81 -70.91 -29.68 30.10
C LEU A 81 -70.33 -29.06 28.83
N SER A 82 -70.80 -29.51 27.68
CA SER A 82 -70.42 -28.99 26.36
C SER A 82 -71.52 -28.14 25.70
N THR A 83 -72.74 -28.16 26.23
CA THR A 83 -73.90 -27.41 25.73
C THR A 83 -74.74 -26.88 26.90
N ASN A 84 -75.54 -25.85 26.66
CA ASN A 84 -76.45 -25.29 27.66
C ASN A 84 -77.34 -26.40 28.23
N THR A 85 -77.40 -26.49 29.55
CA THR A 85 -78.10 -27.58 30.26
C THR A 85 -78.94 -26.98 31.37
N THR A 86 -80.20 -27.41 31.49
CA THR A 86 -81.10 -26.99 32.57
C THR A 86 -81.30 -28.14 33.54
N TYR A 87 -81.04 -27.90 34.83
CA TYR A 87 -81.36 -28.83 35.91
C TYR A 87 -82.64 -28.39 36.63
N TYR A 88 -83.43 -29.36 37.07
CA TYR A 88 -84.69 -29.13 37.77
C TYR A 88 -84.54 -29.56 39.22
N LEU A 89 -84.72 -28.64 40.17
CA LEU A 89 -84.46 -28.86 41.59
C LEU A 89 -85.76 -28.89 42.39
N THR A 90 -85.97 -29.99 43.12
CA THR A 90 -87.07 -30.16 44.09
C THR A 90 -86.54 -30.17 45.52
N VAL A 91 -87.41 -29.84 46.46
CA VAL A 91 -87.18 -29.93 47.90
C VAL A 91 -88.37 -30.60 48.58
N LYS A 92 -88.10 -31.44 49.59
CA LYS A 92 -89.10 -31.95 50.54
C LYS A 92 -88.55 -31.91 51.95
N GLY A 93 -89.43 -31.95 52.94
CA GLY A 93 -89.02 -32.00 54.35
C GLY A 93 -90.18 -32.27 55.27
N ASP A 94 -89.96 -32.13 56.57
CA ASP A 94 -90.92 -32.53 57.59
C ASP A 94 -92.24 -31.74 57.53
N ASN A 95 -92.20 -30.51 56.98
CA ASN A 95 -93.35 -29.61 56.86
C ASN A 95 -93.83 -29.39 55.41
N LYS A 96 -93.17 -29.97 54.39
CA LYS A 96 -93.52 -29.79 52.97
C LYS A 96 -93.37 -31.09 52.18
N CYS A 97 -94.40 -31.44 51.42
CA CYS A 97 -94.31 -32.49 50.41
C CYS A 97 -93.42 -32.02 49.24
N GLU A 98 -92.86 -32.97 48.49
CA GLU A 98 -92.01 -32.69 47.34
C GLU A 98 -92.70 -31.79 46.30
N ASN A 99 -91.94 -30.93 45.61
CA ASN A 99 -92.47 -30.10 44.54
C ASN A 99 -93.17 -30.97 43.48
N VAL A 100 -94.29 -30.48 42.97
CA VAL A 100 -94.97 -31.06 41.80
C VAL A 100 -94.40 -30.47 40.51
N ALA A 101 -94.59 -31.15 39.38
CA ALA A 101 -94.17 -30.65 38.08
C ALA A 101 -94.77 -29.26 37.81
N GLY A 102 -93.93 -28.32 37.35
CA GLY A 102 -94.27 -26.91 37.13
C GLY A 102 -94.01 -25.99 38.34
N ASN A 103 -93.80 -26.53 39.55
CA ASN A 103 -93.53 -25.77 40.77
C ASN A 103 -92.11 -25.96 41.32
N MET A 104 -91.21 -26.59 40.57
CA MET A 104 -89.80 -26.76 40.89
C MET A 104 -88.98 -25.50 40.54
N LEU A 105 -87.74 -25.42 41.02
CA LEU A 105 -86.81 -24.40 40.57
C LEU A 105 -86.03 -24.89 39.34
N GLU A 106 -86.08 -24.16 38.23
CA GLU A 106 -85.24 -24.39 37.07
C GLU A 106 -83.89 -23.68 37.23
N VAL A 107 -82.80 -24.41 37.06
CA VAL A 107 -81.44 -23.89 37.12
C VAL A 107 -80.79 -24.07 35.75
N ALA A 108 -80.88 -23.03 34.92
CA ALA A 108 -80.28 -23.00 33.60
C ALA A 108 -78.78 -22.68 33.68
N ILE A 109 -77.95 -23.56 33.12
CA ILE A 109 -76.51 -23.36 33.00
C ILE A 109 -76.17 -23.01 31.56
N THR A 110 -75.52 -21.87 31.37
CA THR A 110 -75.04 -21.41 30.07
C THR A 110 -73.58 -21.82 29.87
N VAL A 111 -73.31 -22.53 28.79
CA VAL A 111 -71.97 -22.98 28.40
C VAL A 111 -71.45 -22.06 27.28
N SER A 112 -70.45 -21.25 27.59
CA SER A 112 -69.80 -20.35 26.64
C SER A 112 -68.61 -21.02 25.94
N PRO A 113 -68.42 -20.82 24.62
CA PRO A 113 -67.31 -21.41 23.88
C PRO A 113 -65.97 -20.83 24.32
N ILE A 114 -64.94 -21.69 24.38
CA ILE A 114 -63.55 -21.27 24.59
C ILE A 114 -62.99 -20.70 23.29
N PRO A 115 -62.41 -19.49 23.29
CA PRO A 115 -61.71 -18.94 22.12
C PRO A 115 -60.50 -19.79 21.70
N ASN A 116 -60.13 -19.70 20.42
CA ASN A 116 -58.87 -20.25 19.93
C ASN A 116 -57.70 -19.45 20.51
N SER A 117 -56.57 -20.12 20.73
CA SER A 117 -55.34 -19.43 21.15
C SER A 117 -54.90 -18.42 20.08
N PRO A 118 -54.58 -17.17 20.46
CA PRO A 118 -54.08 -16.17 19.51
C PRO A 118 -52.83 -16.64 18.78
N ILE A 119 -52.73 -16.33 17.49
CA ILE A 119 -51.52 -16.47 16.68
C ILE A 119 -51.05 -15.06 16.33
N VAL A 120 -49.81 -14.73 16.67
CA VAL A 120 -49.22 -13.41 16.42
C VAL A 120 -48.30 -13.49 15.21
N ALA A 121 -48.38 -12.50 14.32
CA ALA A 121 -47.56 -12.41 13.13
C ALA A 121 -46.06 -12.37 13.49
N THR A 122 -45.22 -12.98 12.63
CA THR A 122 -43.76 -12.89 12.76
C THR A 122 -43.22 -11.53 12.31
N ALA A 123 -43.97 -10.78 11.49
CA ALA A 123 -43.64 -9.41 11.17
C ALA A 123 -43.67 -8.55 12.45
N GLY A 124 -42.62 -7.77 12.66
CA GLY A 124 -42.48 -6.92 13.84
C GLY A 124 -41.86 -7.58 15.07
N THR A 125 -41.44 -8.86 15.02
CA THR A 125 -40.78 -9.54 16.15
C THR A 125 -39.27 -9.40 16.17
N ASN A 126 -38.66 -8.81 15.14
CA ASN A 126 -37.25 -8.44 15.11
C ASN A 126 -37.14 -6.97 14.74
N ILE A 127 -36.54 -6.17 15.62
CA ILE A 127 -36.36 -4.72 15.42
C ILE A 127 -34.99 -4.25 15.88
N CYS A 128 -34.68 -2.99 15.61
CA CYS A 128 -33.49 -2.34 16.11
C CYS A 128 -33.76 -1.65 17.44
N SER A 129 -32.72 -1.57 18.28
CA SER A 129 -32.77 -0.88 19.57
C SER A 129 -33.20 0.58 19.39
N GLY A 130 -34.14 1.02 20.22
CA GLY A 130 -34.71 2.37 20.18
C GLY A 130 -35.91 2.54 19.24
N GLU A 131 -36.48 1.45 18.70
CA GLU A 131 -37.66 1.50 17.83
C GLU A 131 -38.88 0.85 18.50
N PRO A 132 -40.11 1.34 18.24
CA PRO A 132 -41.34 0.62 18.54
C PRO A 132 -41.67 -0.38 17.42
N THR A 133 -42.55 -1.35 17.72
CA THR A 133 -43.07 -2.30 16.73
C THR A 133 -44.56 -2.56 16.93
N THR A 134 -45.24 -3.07 15.92
CA THR A 134 -46.66 -3.44 16.01
C THR A 134 -46.83 -4.95 15.88
N LEU A 135 -47.42 -5.55 16.92
CA LEU A 135 -47.74 -6.97 16.98
C LEU A 135 -49.20 -7.17 16.58
N ASN A 136 -49.45 -8.04 15.60
CA ASN A 136 -50.78 -8.25 15.03
C ASN A 136 -51.24 -9.69 15.21
N ILE A 137 -52.49 -9.87 15.60
CA ILE A 137 -53.13 -11.18 15.71
C ILE A 137 -53.67 -11.59 14.34
N THR A 138 -53.29 -12.76 13.85
CA THR A 138 -53.61 -13.23 12.49
C THR A 138 -54.87 -14.10 12.43
N ASN A 139 -55.32 -14.66 13.56
CA ASN A 139 -56.49 -15.54 13.66
C ASN A 139 -57.61 -14.93 14.54
N ALA A 140 -57.85 -13.63 14.41
CA ALA A 140 -58.84 -12.92 15.22
C ALA A 140 -60.26 -13.51 15.02
N GLN A 141 -60.99 -13.71 16.12
CA GLN A 141 -62.36 -14.24 16.13
C GLN A 141 -63.38 -13.14 16.46
N ALA A 142 -64.53 -13.16 15.79
CA ALA A 142 -65.60 -12.21 16.07
C ALA A 142 -66.15 -12.40 17.50
N GLY A 143 -66.36 -11.31 18.23
CA GLY A 143 -66.86 -11.33 19.60
C GLY A 143 -65.83 -11.74 20.67
N VAL A 144 -64.56 -11.93 20.30
CA VAL A 144 -63.45 -12.22 21.23
C VAL A 144 -62.62 -10.96 21.43
N THR A 145 -62.33 -10.66 22.70
CA THR A 145 -61.46 -9.56 23.11
C THR A 145 -60.03 -10.08 23.28
N TYR A 146 -59.03 -9.32 22.84
CA TYR A 146 -57.64 -9.69 22.97
C TYR A 146 -56.91 -8.74 23.91
N GLU A 147 -56.36 -9.26 24.99
CA GLU A 147 -55.73 -8.49 26.06
C GLU A 147 -54.23 -8.78 26.12
N TRP A 148 -53.42 -7.73 26.04
CA TRP A 148 -51.96 -7.80 26.05
C TRP A 148 -51.41 -7.49 27.44
N TYR A 149 -50.42 -8.25 27.88
CA TYR A 149 -49.89 -8.21 29.24
C TYR A 149 -48.37 -8.25 29.26
N THR A 150 -47.80 -7.81 30.40
CA THR A 150 -46.36 -7.84 30.67
C THR A 150 -45.83 -9.19 31.15
N ALA A 151 -46.70 -10.16 31.48
CA ALA A 151 -46.28 -11.45 32.04
C ALA A 151 -47.22 -12.60 31.66
N ALA A 152 -46.68 -13.83 31.74
CA ALA A 152 -47.41 -15.07 31.46
C ALA A 152 -48.61 -15.31 32.39
N ALA A 153 -48.48 -14.89 33.65
CA ALA A 153 -49.53 -14.88 34.67
C ALA A 153 -49.36 -13.62 35.54
N GLY A 154 -50.47 -13.00 35.96
CA GLY A 154 -50.42 -11.68 36.61
C GLY A 154 -49.92 -10.57 35.66
N GLY A 155 -49.29 -9.53 36.20
CA GLY A 155 -48.79 -8.41 35.41
C GLY A 155 -49.86 -7.38 35.03
N SER A 156 -49.42 -6.27 34.43
CA SER A 156 -50.28 -5.16 34.02
C SER A 156 -50.86 -5.38 32.63
N LEU A 157 -52.14 -5.05 32.46
CA LEU A 157 -52.75 -4.93 31.14
C LEU A 157 -52.09 -3.76 30.39
N LEU A 158 -51.52 -4.06 29.22
CA LEU A 158 -50.84 -3.10 28.35
C LEU A 158 -51.80 -2.50 27.33
N PHE A 159 -52.62 -3.34 26.72
CA PHE A 159 -53.49 -2.94 25.62
C PHE A 159 -54.62 -3.95 25.40
N THR A 160 -55.74 -3.49 24.85
CA THR A 160 -56.85 -4.34 24.43
C THR A 160 -57.16 -4.12 22.96
N GLY A 161 -57.03 -5.17 22.15
CA GLY A 161 -57.30 -5.14 20.71
C GLY A 161 -56.44 -6.13 19.92
N THR A 162 -56.73 -6.26 18.63
CA THR A 162 -56.07 -7.22 17.72
C THR A 162 -54.68 -6.77 17.25
N SER A 163 -54.30 -5.52 17.51
CA SER A 163 -53.04 -4.92 17.09
C SER A 163 -52.47 -4.07 18.22
N TYR A 164 -51.28 -4.40 18.71
CA TYR A 164 -50.61 -3.70 19.80
C TYR A 164 -49.29 -3.11 19.33
N THR A 165 -49.17 -1.78 19.40
CA THR A 165 -47.91 -1.08 19.18
C THR A 165 -47.17 -0.93 20.50
N THR A 166 -45.95 -1.47 20.57
CA THR A 166 -45.10 -1.39 21.75
C THR A 166 -44.62 0.05 21.99
N PRO A 167 -44.26 0.42 23.22
CA PRO A 167 -43.38 1.58 23.43
C PRO A 167 -42.00 1.32 22.78
N ILE A 168 -41.16 2.36 22.75
CA ILE A 168 -39.75 2.22 22.37
C ILE A 168 -39.06 1.25 23.33
N ILE A 169 -38.39 0.24 22.80
CA ILE A 169 -37.66 -0.75 23.60
C ILE A 169 -36.18 -0.83 23.18
N ASN A 170 -35.30 -1.09 24.15
CA ASN A 170 -33.85 -1.15 23.96
C ASN A 170 -33.25 -2.54 24.27
N ALA A 171 -34.10 -3.50 24.67
CA ALA A 171 -33.74 -4.86 25.00
C ALA A 171 -34.85 -5.83 24.58
N THR A 172 -34.48 -7.07 24.29
CA THR A 172 -35.43 -8.14 23.96
C THR A 172 -36.48 -8.23 25.05
N THR A 173 -37.75 -8.10 24.66
CA THR A 173 -38.89 -7.98 25.58
C THR A 173 -39.93 -9.03 25.23
N ASP A 174 -40.47 -9.67 26.27
CA ASP A 174 -41.55 -10.63 26.14
C ASP A 174 -42.90 -9.93 26.36
N TYR A 175 -43.83 -10.17 25.44
CA TYR A 175 -45.23 -9.77 25.55
C TYR A 175 -46.12 -11.00 25.60
N TYR A 176 -47.29 -10.88 26.23
CA TYR A 176 -48.22 -11.99 26.39
C TYR A 176 -49.61 -11.56 25.97
N VAL A 177 -50.31 -12.38 25.17
CA VAL A 177 -51.68 -12.08 24.74
C VAL A 177 -52.65 -13.17 25.16
N GLN A 178 -53.82 -12.75 25.64
CA GLN A 178 -54.93 -13.61 26.04
C GLN A 178 -56.15 -13.30 25.17
N ALA A 179 -56.83 -14.33 24.69
CA ALA A 179 -58.16 -14.16 24.08
C ALA A 179 -59.23 -14.41 25.14
N LEU A 180 -60.20 -13.50 25.24
CA LEU A 180 -61.32 -13.55 26.16
C LEU A 180 -62.64 -13.52 25.38
N GLY A 181 -63.37 -14.62 25.43
CA GLY A 181 -64.66 -14.81 24.77
C GLY A 181 -65.85 -14.44 25.65
N ALA A 182 -67.05 -14.75 25.16
CA ALA A 182 -68.28 -14.60 25.91
C ALA A 182 -68.24 -15.39 27.23
N GLY A 183 -68.95 -14.89 28.26
CA GLY A 183 -69.01 -15.54 29.57
C GLY A 183 -67.70 -15.51 30.37
N GLY A 184 -66.69 -14.76 29.94
CA GLY A 184 -65.39 -14.66 30.61
C GLY A 184 -64.42 -15.81 30.29
N CYS A 185 -64.70 -16.59 29.25
CA CYS A 185 -63.88 -17.74 28.88
C CYS A 185 -62.59 -17.32 28.17
N SER A 186 -61.44 -17.62 28.76
CA SER A 186 -60.15 -17.40 28.11
C SER A 186 -59.80 -18.52 27.13
N ASN A 187 -58.88 -18.26 26.19
CA ASN A 187 -58.31 -19.32 25.36
C ASN A 187 -57.76 -20.48 26.20
N ASN A 188 -57.71 -21.65 25.58
CA ASN A 188 -57.16 -22.84 26.23
C ASN A 188 -55.66 -22.64 26.54
N GLY A 189 -55.27 -22.98 27.77
CA GLY A 189 -53.90 -22.87 28.26
C GLY A 189 -53.52 -21.47 28.81
N ALA A 190 -52.22 -21.22 28.90
CA ALA A 190 -51.69 -19.94 29.35
C ALA A 190 -51.79 -18.86 28.25
N ARG A 191 -51.46 -17.61 28.62
CA ARG A 191 -51.30 -16.52 27.64
C ARG A 191 -50.23 -16.89 26.60
N VAL A 192 -50.45 -16.51 25.35
CA VAL A 192 -49.51 -16.77 24.26
C VAL A 192 -48.35 -15.79 24.37
N LYS A 193 -47.12 -16.33 24.49
CA LYS A 193 -45.89 -15.55 24.55
C LYS A 193 -45.45 -15.09 23.16
N VAL A 194 -45.11 -13.83 23.03
CA VAL A 194 -44.49 -13.21 21.85
C VAL A 194 -43.17 -12.59 22.27
N VAL A 195 -42.07 -13.02 21.66
CA VAL A 195 -40.74 -12.45 21.91
C VAL A 195 -40.46 -11.39 20.85
N VAL A 196 -40.22 -10.15 21.27
CA VAL A 196 -39.68 -9.11 20.38
C VAL A 196 -38.18 -9.03 20.61
N THR A 197 -37.41 -9.56 19.66
CA THR A 197 -35.95 -9.55 19.68
C THR A 197 -35.44 -8.18 19.25
N VAL A 198 -34.60 -7.57 20.09
CA VAL A 198 -34.01 -6.25 19.83
C VAL A 198 -32.53 -6.41 19.49
N ASN A 199 -32.19 -6.07 18.24
CA ASN A 199 -30.81 -6.02 17.79
C ASN A 199 -30.21 -4.65 18.10
N GLN A 200 -29.05 -4.62 18.74
CA GLN A 200 -28.39 -3.36 19.08
C GLN A 200 -27.92 -2.63 17.82
N LYS A 201 -28.21 -1.32 17.74
CA LYS A 201 -27.68 -0.45 16.71
C LYS A 201 -26.17 -0.27 16.93
N PRO A 202 -25.34 -0.32 15.88
CA PRO A 202 -23.94 0.06 15.99
C PRO A 202 -23.80 1.50 16.45
N ASN A 203 -22.69 1.81 17.11
CA ASN A 203 -22.34 3.20 17.41
C ASN A 203 -22.04 3.91 16.08
N VAL A 204 -22.22 5.23 16.03
CA VAL A 204 -21.76 6.04 14.89
C VAL A 204 -20.24 5.80 14.72
N PRO A 205 -19.77 5.28 13.56
CA PRO A 205 -18.37 4.90 13.42
C PRO A 205 -17.43 6.10 13.57
N GLY A 206 -16.37 5.96 14.36
CA GLY A 206 -15.25 6.91 14.33
C GLY A 206 -14.40 6.70 13.08
N VAL A 207 -13.69 7.73 12.64
CA VAL A 207 -12.73 7.65 11.53
C VAL A 207 -11.35 8.09 12.00
N ALA A 208 -10.29 7.44 11.51
CA ALA A 208 -8.92 7.72 11.93
C ALA A 208 -8.47 9.15 11.53
N SER A 209 -8.98 9.66 10.41
CA SER A 209 -8.85 11.06 10.02
C SER A 209 -10.14 11.55 9.37
N ALA A 210 -10.59 12.74 9.77
CA ALA A 210 -11.73 13.41 9.15
C ALA A 210 -11.36 14.14 7.85
N ASN A 211 -10.07 14.43 7.64
CA ASN A 211 -9.56 15.11 6.45
C ASN A 211 -8.34 14.36 5.91
N VAL A 212 -8.41 13.92 4.66
CA VAL A 212 -7.33 13.23 3.97
C VAL A 212 -7.03 14.01 2.70
N SER A 213 -5.76 14.28 2.44
CA SER A 213 -5.34 14.96 1.21
C SER A 213 -4.47 14.03 0.38
N VAL A 214 -4.78 13.88 -0.90
CA VAL A 214 -4.01 13.06 -1.84
C VAL A 214 -3.82 13.84 -3.14
N CYS A 215 -2.80 13.47 -3.90
CA CYS A 215 -2.56 14.07 -5.20
C CYS A 215 -3.65 13.67 -6.19
N ILE A 216 -4.03 14.60 -7.07
CA ILE A 216 -4.97 14.31 -8.16
C ILE A 216 -4.51 13.06 -8.93
N GLY A 217 -5.43 12.13 -9.15
CA GLY A 217 -5.20 10.83 -9.79
C GLY A 217 -4.77 9.71 -8.84
N SER A 218 -4.46 10.00 -7.57
CA SER A 218 -4.12 8.99 -6.56
C SER A 218 -5.34 8.54 -5.75
N SER A 219 -5.26 7.35 -5.17
CA SER A 219 -6.27 6.83 -4.22
C SER A 219 -5.97 7.31 -2.80
N ALA A 220 -7.02 7.48 -1.99
CA ALA A 220 -6.93 7.67 -0.55
C ALA A 220 -7.25 6.36 0.19
N VAL A 221 -6.68 6.20 1.39
CA VAL A 221 -7.01 5.09 2.29
C VAL A 221 -7.75 5.66 3.48
N LEU A 222 -9.01 5.24 3.66
CA LEU A 222 -9.89 5.68 4.73
C LEU A 222 -10.07 4.54 5.72
N THR A 223 -9.97 4.84 7.02
CA THR A 223 -9.98 3.80 8.07
C THR A 223 -10.94 4.17 9.19
N VAL A 224 -11.74 3.18 9.61
CA VAL A 224 -12.59 3.26 10.79
C VAL A 224 -11.73 3.21 12.05
N LEU A 225 -11.94 4.16 12.96
CA LEU A 225 -11.27 4.20 14.26
C LEU A 225 -12.00 3.28 15.25
N ASN A 226 -11.25 2.39 15.92
CA ASN A 226 -11.76 1.47 16.95
C ASN A 226 -13.02 0.67 16.51
N PRO A 227 -12.93 -0.15 15.44
CA PRO A 227 -14.08 -0.86 14.93
C PRO A 227 -14.69 -1.83 15.97
N GLN A 228 -15.99 -1.74 16.15
CA GLN A 228 -16.78 -2.67 16.95
C GLN A 228 -16.80 -4.07 16.30
N ALA A 229 -16.69 -5.12 17.13
CA ALA A 229 -16.78 -6.50 16.68
C ALA A 229 -18.16 -6.82 16.09
N ASN A 230 -18.19 -7.68 15.06
CA ASN A 230 -19.41 -8.12 14.36
C ASN A 230 -20.22 -7.00 13.67
N ILE A 231 -19.62 -5.82 13.47
CA ILE A 231 -20.21 -4.73 12.69
C ILE A 231 -19.64 -4.72 11.28
N VAL A 232 -20.51 -4.61 10.29
CA VAL A 232 -20.14 -4.38 8.89
C VAL A 232 -20.07 -2.87 8.65
N TYR A 233 -18.99 -2.41 8.03
CA TYR A 233 -18.81 -0.99 7.68
C TYR A 233 -18.99 -0.81 6.18
N ASN A 234 -19.92 0.06 5.81
CA ASN A 234 -20.20 0.41 4.41
C ASN A 234 -19.87 1.88 4.18
N TRP A 235 -19.18 2.16 3.08
CA TRP A 235 -18.76 3.50 2.67
C TRP A 235 -19.62 3.99 1.52
N TYR A 236 -19.95 5.28 1.53
CA TYR A 236 -20.85 5.93 0.57
C TYR A 236 -20.29 7.28 0.13
N ILE A 237 -20.82 7.82 -0.96
CA ILE A 237 -20.56 9.19 -1.44
C ILE A 237 -21.73 10.14 -1.15
N SER A 238 -22.74 9.68 -0.40
CA SER A 238 -23.90 10.46 0.02
C SER A 238 -24.08 10.34 1.53
N PRO A 239 -24.47 11.43 2.23
CA PRO A 239 -24.76 11.37 3.65
C PRO A 239 -25.91 10.41 3.98
N ASN A 240 -26.88 10.25 3.07
CA ASN A 240 -28.05 9.39 3.24
C ASN A 240 -28.32 8.58 1.96
N GLY A 241 -28.70 7.31 2.10
CA GLY A 241 -29.00 6.43 0.97
C GLY A 241 -27.83 6.29 -0.02
N GLY A 242 -28.14 5.95 -1.28
CA GLY A 242 -27.15 5.77 -2.33
C GLY A 242 -26.50 4.38 -2.35
N ALA A 243 -25.76 4.11 -3.43
CA ALA A 243 -25.04 2.86 -3.59
C ALA A 243 -23.79 2.83 -2.69
N ILE A 244 -23.44 1.62 -2.24
CA ILE A 244 -22.21 1.37 -1.49
C ILE A 244 -21.02 1.63 -2.43
N ALA A 245 -20.16 2.58 -2.04
CA ALA A 245 -18.91 2.91 -2.74
C ALA A 245 -17.75 1.98 -2.33
N GLY A 246 -17.81 1.39 -1.14
CA GLY A 246 -16.83 0.44 -0.63
C GLY A 246 -17.28 -0.19 0.69
N ALA A 247 -16.57 -1.21 1.15
CA ALA A 247 -16.90 -1.89 2.41
C ALA A 247 -15.64 -2.28 3.18
N GLY A 248 -15.80 -2.49 4.48
CA GLY A 248 -14.73 -2.89 5.39
C GLY A 248 -14.26 -1.77 6.32
N THR A 249 -13.46 -2.16 7.31
CA THR A 249 -12.84 -1.25 8.29
C THR A 249 -11.82 -0.32 7.64
N THR A 250 -11.25 -0.73 6.50
CA THR A 250 -10.38 0.08 5.66
C THR A 250 -10.95 0.10 4.24
N PHE A 251 -11.02 1.27 3.62
CA PHE A 251 -11.49 1.47 2.26
C PHE A 251 -10.45 2.25 1.44
N VAL A 252 -10.02 1.66 0.33
CA VAL A 252 -9.16 2.32 -0.66
C VAL A 252 -10.05 2.91 -1.74
N THR A 253 -10.05 4.23 -1.87
CA THR A 253 -10.91 4.93 -2.84
C THR A 253 -10.44 4.67 -4.28
N PRO A 254 -11.30 4.85 -5.29
CA PRO A 254 -10.86 5.12 -6.65
C PRO A 254 -9.94 6.35 -6.72
N ALA A 255 -9.30 6.55 -7.87
CA ALA A 255 -8.48 7.73 -8.14
C ALA A 255 -9.27 9.03 -7.93
N ILE A 256 -8.74 9.90 -7.08
CA ILE A 256 -9.40 11.16 -6.70
C ILE A 256 -9.03 12.24 -7.71
N THR A 257 -10.01 12.75 -8.45
CA THR A 257 -9.81 13.81 -9.46
C THR A 257 -10.32 15.18 -9.02
N THR A 258 -11.26 15.21 -8.08
CA THR A 258 -11.84 16.41 -7.47
C THR A 258 -12.10 16.15 -5.99
N ASN A 259 -12.30 17.21 -5.21
CA ASN A 259 -12.64 17.07 -3.79
C ASN A 259 -13.94 16.26 -3.64
N ILE A 260 -13.94 15.29 -2.74
CA ILE A 260 -15.09 14.41 -2.51
C ILE A 260 -15.20 14.08 -1.02
N THR A 261 -16.41 13.92 -0.52
CA THR A 261 -16.66 13.46 0.86
C THR A 261 -17.18 12.04 0.82
N TYR A 262 -16.50 11.14 1.54
CA TYR A 262 -16.97 9.78 1.80
C TYR A 262 -17.64 9.70 3.16
N PHE A 263 -18.60 8.80 3.31
CA PHE A 263 -19.39 8.62 4.53
C PHE A 263 -19.35 7.15 4.94
N VAL A 264 -19.02 6.86 6.19
CA VAL A 264 -19.05 5.49 6.73
C VAL A 264 -20.24 5.25 7.64
N GLU A 265 -20.89 4.11 7.46
CA GLU A 265 -22.05 3.61 8.21
C GLU A 265 -21.72 2.27 8.85
N GLY A 266 -22.10 2.09 10.12
CA GLY A 266 -22.02 0.79 10.78
C GLY A 266 -23.33 0.04 10.63
N ALA A 267 -23.27 -1.26 10.32
CA ALA A 267 -24.44 -2.13 10.19
C ALA A 267 -24.28 -3.41 11.03
N ASN A 268 -25.30 -3.71 11.83
CA ASN A 268 -25.52 -4.99 12.51
C ASN A 268 -26.78 -5.64 11.94
N GLY A 269 -26.61 -6.43 10.88
CA GLY A 269 -27.74 -6.88 10.06
C GLY A 269 -28.49 -5.70 9.44
N ALA A 270 -29.80 -5.58 9.70
CA ALA A 270 -30.62 -4.47 9.24
C ALA A 270 -30.48 -3.20 10.12
N CYS A 271 -29.82 -3.30 11.28
CA CYS A 271 -29.69 -2.17 12.20
C CYS A 271 -28.48 -1.31 11.85
N LEU A 272 -28.77 -0.09 11.42
CA LEU A 272 -27.77 0.90 11.02
C LEU A 272 -27.44 1.83 12.18
N SER A 273 -26.23 2.39 12.15
CA SER A 273 -25.86 3.52 13.02
C SER A 273 -26.81 4.69 12.80
N SER A 274 -27.01 5.53 13.82
CA SER A 274 -27.96 6.65 13.75
C SER A 274 -27.59 7.73 12.72
N SER A 275 -26.32 7.79 12.31
CA SER A 275 -25.82 8.63 11.23
C SER A 275 -24.59 8.02 10.58
N ARG A 276 -24.16 8.59 9.46
CA ARG A 276 -22.87 8.30 8.82
C ARG A 276 -21.82 9.34 9.21
N THR A 277 -20.55 8.93 9.31
CA THR A 277 -19.45 9.83 9.62
C THR A 277 -18.74 10.29 8.34
N PRO A 278 -18.61 11.60 8.08
CA PRO A 278 -17.94 12.11 6.88
C PRO A 278 -16.41 12.07 6.99
N VAL A 279 -15.76 11.83 5.85
CA VAL A 279 -14.33 12.00 5.63
C VAL A 279 -14.15 12.83 4.37
N ASN A 280 -13.58 14.03 4.52
CA ASN A 280 -13.30 14.91 3.39
C ASN A 280 -11.99 14.50 2.75
N VAL A 281 -12.03 14.17 1.45
CA VAL A 281 -10.86 13.85 0.66
C VAL A 281 -10.59 15.00 -0.29
N VAL A 282 -9.46 15.68 -0.07
CA VAL A 282 -9.03 16.84 -0.85
C VAL A 282 -8.06 16.40 -1.94
N ALA A 283 -8.37 16.76 -3.18
CA ALA A 283 -7.54 16.50 -4.34
C ALA A 283 -6.52 17.65 -4.51
N LEU A 284 -5.25 17.38 -4.22
CA LEU A 284 -4.19 18.37 -4.33
C LEU A 284 -3.64 18.40 -5.76
N PRO A 285 -3.54 19.60 -6.39
CA PRO A 285 -2.98 19.72 -7.72
C PRO A 285 -1.49 19.41 -7.72
N ALA A 286 -1.02 18.69 -8.73
CA ALA A 286 0.40 18.52 -8.98
C ALA A 286 1.00 19.85 -9.44
N PRO A 287 2.19 20.25 -8.95
CA PRO A 287 2.90 21.40 -9.48
C PRO A 287 3.36 21.14 -10.92
N VAL A 288 3.62 22.21 -11.66
CA VAL A 288 4.28 22.14 -12.97
C VAL A 288 5.78 22.00 -12.74
N ALA A 289 6.45 21.14 -13.51
CA ALA A 289 7.91 21.03 -13.48
C ALA A 289 8.58 22.36 -13.88
N PRO A 290 9.83 22.65 -13.46
CA PRO A 290 10.50 23.88 -13.85
C PRO A 290 10.62 23.96 -15.38
N THR A 291 10.38 25.12 -15.99
CA THR A 291 10.46 25.21 -17.46
C THR A 291 11.90 25.09 -17.97
N SER A 292 12.90 25.44 -17.15
CA SER A 292 14.30 25.20 -17.47
C SER A 292 15.20 25.11 -16.24
N ALA A 293 16.27 24.35 -16.37
CA ALA A 293 17.40 24.34 -15.45
C ALA A 293 18.69 24.17 -16.26
N THR A 294 19.77 24.78 -15.79
CA THR A 294 21.04 24.84 -16.53
C THR A 294 22.23 24.58 -15.61
N PRO A 295 23.31 23.95 -16.13
CA PRO A 295 24.57 23.88 -15.40
C PRO A 295 25.26 25.24 -15.39
N ALA A 296 25.94 25.58 -14.30
CA ALA A 296 26.72 26.82 -14.17
C ALA A 296 27.82 26.92 -15.25
N ASN A 297 28.38 25.78 -15.65
CA ASN A 297 29.30 25.64 -16.77
C ASN A 297 28.64 24.76 -17.85
N GLY A 298 28.47 25.29 -19.06
CA GLY A 298 27.81 24.57 -20.17
C GLY A 298 28.55 23.31 -20.64
N THR A 299 29.87 23.28 -20.46
CA THR A 299 30.74 22.15 -20.78
C THR A 299 31.80 22.00 -19.70
N ILE A 300 32.00 20.78 -19.20
CA ILE A 300 33.01 20.46 -18.19
C ILE A 300 33.97 19.38 -18.66
N CYS A 301 35.04 19.19 -17.91
CA CYS A 301 36.04 18.17 -18.15
C CYS A 301 35.66 16.85 -17.50
N ALA A 302 36.04 15.73 -18.11
CA ALA A 302 35.88 14.43 -17.47
C ALA A 302 36.53 14.41 -16.07
N GLY A 303 35.79 13.89 -15.09
CA GLY A 303 36.18 13.85 -13.68
C GLY A 303 35.84 15.12 -12.89
N SER A 304 35.27 16.16 -13.51
CA SER A 304 34.82 17.38 -12.82
C SER A 304 33.35 17.32 -12.42
N ASN A 305 32.92 18.24 -11.56
CA ASN A 305 31.52 18.46 -11.21
C ASN A 305 31.03 19.84 -11.67
N THR A 306 29.73 20.08 -11.56
CA THR A 306 29.11 21.38 -11.84
C THR A 306 27.92 21.59 -10.90
N ILE A 307 27.44 22.83 -10.81
CA ILE A 307 26.22 23.16 -10.09
C ILE A 307 25.09 23.32 -11.10
N LEU A 308 24.02 22.54 -10.94
CA LEU A 308 22.79 22.69 -11.69
C LEU A 308 21.89 23.69 -10.97
N THR A 309 21.30 24.64 -11.69
CA THR A 309 20.42 25.67 -11.12
C THR A 309 19.10 25.71 -11.88
N ILE A 310 18.00 25.77 -11.13
CA ILE A 310 16.67 26.00 -11.68
C ILE A 310 16.51 27.49 -11.99
N ASN A 311 16.12 27.82 -13.22
CA ASN A 311 16.10 29.21 -13.69
C ASN A 311 14.81 29.96 -13.34
N ASN A 312 13.75 29.22 -13.01
CA ASN A 312 12.43 29.76 -12.70
C ASN A 312 11.82 29.09 -11.46
N PRO A 313 12.47 29.20 -10.28
CA PRO A 313 11.94 28.62 -9.06
C PRO A 313 10.65 29.35 -8.65
N VAL A 314 9.68 28.57 -8.18
CA VAL A 314 8.40 29.01 -7.64
C VAL A 314 8.44 28.87 -6.12
N SER A 315 8.11 29.94 -5.42
CA SER A 315 8.12 29.95 -3.95
C SER A 315 7.15 28.91 -3.37
N GLY A 316 7.59 28.19 -2.33
CA GLY A 316 6.79 27.16 -1.66
C GLY A 316 6.86 25.76 -2.28
N LEU A 317 7.55 25.57 -3.42
CA LEU A 317 7.83 24.24 -3.97
C LEU A 317 9.18 23.71 -3.46
N ILE A 318 9.26 22.40 -3.30
CA ILE A 318 10.52 21.66 -3.07
C ILE A 318 10.97 21.08 -4.41
N TYR A 319 12.27 21.05 -4.67
CA TYR A 319 12.82 20.50 -5.91
C TYR A 319 13.70 19.30 -5.61
N ARG A 320 13.47 18.19 -6.32
CA ARG A 320 14.25 16.95 -6.17
C ARG A 320 14.97 16.61 -7.46
N TRP A 321 16.23 16.22 -7.33
CA TRP A 321 17.11 15.89 -8.45
C TRP A 321 17.26 14.38 -8.61
N TYR A 322 17.41 13.92 -9.85
CA TYR A 322 17.46 12.51 -10.22
C TYR A 322 18.44 12.27 -11.39
N THR A 323 18.89 11.03 -11.54
CA THR A 323 19.66 10.55 -12.70
C THR A 323 18.80 9.89 -13.78
N THR A 324 17.50 9.71 -13.52
CA THR A 324 16.54 9.03 -14.40
C THR A 324 15.34 9.92 -14.72
N ASN A 325 14.79 9.78 -15.93
CA ASN A 325 13.64 10.58 -16.40
C ASN A 325 12.34 10.24 -15.66
N SER A 326 12.21 9.00 -15.18
CA SER A 326 11.03 8.53 -14.45
C SER A 326 11.46 7.52 -13.39
N SER A 327 10.80 7.54 -12.24
CA SER A 327 11.11 6.66 -11.10
C SER A 327 12.55 6.83 -10.60
N GLY A 328 12.93 6.15 -9.52
CA GLY A 328 14.28 6.24 -8.94
C GLY A 328 14.35 7.10 -7.68
N THR A 329 15.51 7.05 -7.02
CA THR A 329 15.77 7.76 -5.76
C THR A 329 16.28 9.16 -6.02
N SER A 330 15.83 10.13 -5.21
CA SER A 330 16.38 11.48 -5.25
C SER A 330 17.86 11.45 -4.88
N ILE A 331 18.69 12.18 -5.63
CA ILE A 331 20.12 12.36 -5.37
C ILE A 331 20.41 13.70 -4.66
N GLY A 332 19.39 14.55 -4.49
CA GLY A 332 19.54 15.84 -3.82
C GLY A 332 18.25 16.67 -3.86
N GLU A 333 18.15 17.64 -2.96
CA GLU A 333 17.04 18.59 -2.91
C GLU A 333 17.52 20.04 -2.93
N GLY A 334 16.77 20.92 -3.57
CA GLY A 334 17.04 22.36 -3.60
C GLY A 334 16.98 22.97 -4.99
N ILE A 335 16.95 24.31 -5.03
CA ILE A 335 16.99 25.11 -6.27
C ILE A 335 18.30 24.87 -7.03
N THR A 336 19.37 24.62 -6.29
CA THR A 336 20.69 24.28 -6.82
C THR A 336 21.11 22.88 -6.40
N PHE A 337 21.82 22.16 -7.26
CA PHE A 337 22.39 20.84 -6.97
C PHE A 337 23.81 20.71 -7.52
N THR A 338 24.77 20.40 -6.65
CA THR A 338 26.14 20.08 -7.05
C THR A 338 26.23 18.63 -7.47
N THR A 339 26.59 18.37 -8.73
CA THR A 339 26.71 17.01 -9.25
C THR A 339 27.88 16.27 -8.59
N PRO A 340 27.86 14.92 -8.56
CA PRO A 340 29.09 14.15 -8.43
C PRO A 340 30.06 14.45 -9.58
N ASN A 341 31.28 13.92 -9.50
CA ASN A 341 32.23 13.98 -10.60
C ASN A 341 31.71 13.17 -11.80
N ILE A 342 31.75 13.76 -12.99
CA ILE A 342 31.13 13.21 -14.20
C ILE A 342 32.20 12.91 -15.25
N ASN A 343 32.20 11.70 -15.82
CA ASN A 343 33.19 11.27 -16.81
C ASN A 343 32.67 11.28 -18.26
N THR A 344 31.35 11.27 -18.45
CA THR A 344 30.68 11.25 -19.75
C THR A 344 29.48 12.18 -19.73
N THR A 345 29.06 12.69 -20.89
CA THR A 345 27.85 13.54 -20.98
C THR A 345 26.68 12.85 -20.31
N THR A 346 26.12 13.51 -19.29
CA THR A 346 25.11 12.93 -18.39
C THR A 346 23.90 13.86 -18.36
N ILE A 347 22.70 13.27 -18.34
CA ILE A 347 21.44 14.00 -18.22
C ILE A 347 20.93 13.82 -16.80
N PHE A 348 20.75 14.93 -16.09
CA PHE A 348 20.05 14.98 -14.80
C PHE A 348 18.62 15.43 -15.01
N TYR A 349 17.76 15.12 -14.05
CA TYR A 349 16.35 15.45 -14.09
C TYR A 349 15.94 16.11 -12.80
N VAL A 350 15.08 17.12 -12.87
CA VAL A 350 14.52 17.79 -11.69
C VAL A 350 13.00 17.78 -11.75
N GLU A 351 12.37 17.44 -10.63
CA GLU A 351 10.92 17.50 -10.45
C GLU A 351 10.54 18.51 -9.38
N SER A 352 9.31 19.03 -9.46
CA SER A 352 8.75 19.92 -8.44
C SER A 352 7.85 19.14 -7.51
N ILE A 353 7.93 19.40 -6.21
CA ILE A 353 7.08 18.84 -5.17
C ILE A 353 6.26 19.97 -4.54
N GLY A 354 4.95 19.85 -4.60
CA GLY A 354 3.99 20.81 -4.06
C GLY A 354 3.49 20.43 -2.67
N VAL A 355 2.45 21.15 -2.24
CA VAL A 355 1.75 20.91 -0.97
C VAL A 355 1.28 19.46 -0.91
N GLY A 356 1.40 18.83 0.28
CA GLY A 356 1.01 17.44 0.50
C GLY A 356 1.89 16.39 -0.20
N GLY A 357 3.03 16.79 -0.77
CA GLY A 357 4.00 15.87 -1.36
C GLY A 357 3.76 15.51 -2.84
N CYS A 358 2.88 16.25 -3.54
CA CYS A 358 2.56 15.96 -4.94
C CYS A 358 3.68 16.35 -5.87
N ALA A 359 4.19 15.38 -6.63
CA ALA A 359 5.24 15.60 -7.62
C ALA A 359 4.67 16.06 -8.97
N SER A 360 5.44 16.84 -9.71
CA SER A 360 5.15 17.15 -11.10
C SER A 360 5.15 15.85 -11.93
N PRO A 361 4.20 15.68 -12.86
CA PRO A 361 4.06 14.42 -13.62
C PRO A 361 5.24 14.14 -14.55
N ASN A 362 5.97 15.19 -14.94
CA ASN A 362 7.17 15.12 -15.76
C ASN A 362 8.35 15.73 -14.99
N ARG A 363 9.57 15.36 -15.40
CA ARG A 363 10.81 15.99 -14.92
C ARG A 363 11.43 16.86 -16.01
N THR A 364 12.14 17.89 -15.61
CA THR A 364 12.91 18.76 -16.50
C THR A 364 14.31 18.23 -16.64
N ALA A 365 14.72 17.92 -17.87
CA ALA A 365 16.06 17.42 -18.18
C ALA A 365 17.10 18.54 -18.20
N VAL A 366 18.29 18.24 -17.69
CA VAL A 366 19.47 19.12 -17.67
C VAL A 366 20.66 18.32 -18.16
N THR A 367 21.15 18.64 -19.36
CA THR A 367 22.32 17.97 -19.95
C THR A 367 23.59 18.65 -19.50
N VAL A 368 24.51 17.89 -18.91
CA VAL A 368 25.87 18.33 -18.62
C VAL A 368 26.80 17.71 -19.66
N ASN A 369 27.32 18.56 -20.56
CA ASN A 369 28.25 18.12 -21.59
C ASN A 369 29.64 17.91 -20.98
N VAL A 370 30.22 16.73 -21.21
CA VAL A 370 31.54 16.39 -20.71
C VAL A 370 32.49 16.20 -21.89
N LEU A 371 33.60 16.94 -21.87
CA LEU A 371 34.70 16.74 -22.79
C LEU A 371 35.57 15.58 -22.30
N PRO A 372 35.77 14.52 -23.10
CA PRO A 372 36.62 13.40 -22.72
C PRO A 372 38.09 13.81 -22.69
N VAL A 373 38.87 13.09 -21.89
CA VAL A 373 40.34 13.15 -21.95
C VAL A 373 40.78 12.59 -23.31
N LEU A 374 41.68 13.31 -24.00
CA LEU A 374 42.20 12.84 -25.28
C LEU A 374 43.10 11.62 -25.10
N THR A 375 43.11 10.74 -26.09
CA THR A 375 44.00 9.57 -26.09
C THR A 375 45.45 10.02 -26.23
N ALA A 376 46.39 9.25 -25.68
CA ALA A 376 47.81 9.53 -25.84
C ALA A 376 48.24 9.35 -27.30
N PRO A 377 49.06 10.25 -27.88
CA PRO A 377 49.63 10.05 -29.21
C PRO A 377 50.47 8.78 -29.29
N SER A 378 50.37 8.06 -30.41
CA SER A 378 51.30 6.98 -30.76
C SER A 378 52.32 7.56 -31.75
N VAL A 379 53.55 7.74 -31.27
CA VAL A 379 54.62 8.41 -32.01
C VAL A 379 55.47 7.36 -32.71
N VAL A 380 55.91 7.65 -33.92
CA VAL A 380 56.84 6.84 -34.71
C VAL A 380 57.95 7.69 -35.29
N VAL A 381 59.10 7.07 -35.57
CA VAL A 381 60.15 7.68 -36.38
C VAL A 381 59.75 7.51 -37.85
N GLN A 382 59.52 8.62 -38.54
CA GLN A 382 59.08 8.62 -39.94
C GLN A 382 60.27 8.55 -40.90
N SER A 383 61.32 9.34 -40.65
CA SER A 383 62.52 9.38 -41.47
C SER A 383 63.70 9.95 -40.69
N ALA A 384 64.93 9.65 -41.15
CA ALA A 384 66.16 10.19 -40.60
C ALA A 384 67.14 10.56 -41.72
N THR A 385 67.79 11.72 -41.59
CA THR A 385 68.93 12.14 -42.40
C THR A 385 70.17 12.19 -41.49
N PRO A 386 71.38 12.47 -42.03
CA PRO A 386 72.57 12.62 -41.20
C PRO A 386 72.54 13.77 -40.21
N ASN A 387 71.61 14.74 -40.39
CA ASN A 387 71.51 15.93 -39.54
C ASN A 387 70.11 16.18 -38.95
N SER A 388 69.15 15.28 -39.18
CA SER A 388 67.79 15.45 -38.69
C SER A 388 67.03 14.13 -38.52
N VAL A 389 66.00 14.16 -37.68
CA VAL A 389 65.03 13.06 -37.52
C VAL A 389 63.62 13.66 -37.56
N THR A 390 62.74 13.04 -38.34
CA THR A 390 61.31 13.39 -38.39
C THR A 390 60.52 12.37 -37.61
N PHE A 391 59.76 12.82 -36.62
CA PHE A 391 58.78 12.04 -35.88
C PHE A 391 57.38 12.35 -36.40
N ALA A 392 56.50 11.35 -36.39
CA ALA A 392 55.11 11.50 -36.80
C ALA A 392 54.18 10.77 -35.84
N TRP A 393 52.93 11.23 -35.76
CA TRP A 393 51.84 10.55 -35.06
C TRP A 393 50.53 10.71 -35.85
N ALA A 394 49.53 9.91 -35.51
CA ALA A 394 48.19 10.04 -36.09
C ALA A 394 47.42 11.21 -35.45
N ALA A 395 46.54 11.84 -36.22
CA ALA A 395 45.60 12.82 -35.68
C ALA A 395 44.66 12.18 -34.64
N ILE A 396 44.42 12.87 -33.54
CA ILE A 396 43.58 12.42 -32.42
C ILE A 396 42.28 13.20 -32.49
N ASN A 397 41.17 12.49 -32.52
CA ASN A 397 39.85 13.11 -32.62
C ASN A 397 39.61 14.03 -31.40
N GLY A 398 39.25 15.29 -31.66
CA GLY A 398 39.07 16.33 -30.63
C GLY A 398 40.35 17.06 -30.20
N ALA A 399 41.53 16.69 -30.72
CA ALA A 399 42.74 17.48 -30.51
C ALA A 399 42.72 18.75 -31.36
N THR A 400 43.03 19.89 -30.74
CA THR A 400 43.22 21.20 -31.39
C THR A 400 44.69 21.48 -31.69
N GLY A 401 45.61 20.72 -31.08
CA GLY A 401 47.04 20.83 -31.31
C GLY A 401 47.84 19.75 -30.56
N TYR A 402 49.16 19.82 -30.71
CA TYR A 402 50.11 18.90 -30.07
C TYR A 402 51.28 19.67 -29.49
N GLU A 403 51.83 19.14 -28.42
CA GLU A 403 53.07 19.62 -27.84
C GLU A 403 54.08 18.48 -27.78
N VAL A 404 55.34 18.82 -28.06
CA VAL A 404 56.48 17.90 -28.08
C VAL A 404 57.45 18.32 -26.98
N SER A 405 57.99 17.34 -26.28
CA SER A 405 59.08 17.54 -25.32
C SER A 405 60.27 16.68 -25.72
N THR A 406 61.45 17.31 -25.75
CA THR A 406 62.76 16.68 -26.00
C THR A 406 63.56 16.46 -24.71
N ASP A 407 63.02 16.83 -23.55
CA ASP A 407 63.70 16.82 -22.25
C ASP A 407 62.92 16.04 -21.19
N ASN A 408 62.18 15.02 -21.64
CA ASN A 408 61.37 14.12 -20.82
C ASN A 408 60.25 14.85 -20.03
N GLY A 409 59.62 15.82 -20.68
CA GLY A 409 58.41 16.50 -20.20
C GLY A 409 58.66 17.75 -19.35
N LYS A 410 59.91 18.22 -19.24
CA LYS A 410 60.23 19.44 -18.46
C LYS A 410 59.83 20.70 -19.22
N THR A 411 60.08 20.74 -20.52
CA THR A 411 59.65 21.82 -21.43
C THR A 411 58.86 21.26 -22.60
N TRP A 412 57.93 22.07 -23.10
CA TRP A 412 57.00 21.69 -24.16
C TRP A 412 57.01 22.75 -25.26
N GLN A 413 57.05 22.29 -26.50
CA GLN A 413 57.02 23.11 -27.70
C GLN A 413 55.80 22.74 -28.54
N VAL A 414 55.10 23.73 -29.07
CA VAL A 414 53.94 23.49 -29.94
C VAL A 414 54.42 22.87 -31.26
N ALA A 415 53.83 21.74 -31.65
CA ALA A 415 54.07 21.12 -32.94
C ALA A 415 53.12 21.68 -34.00
N THR A 416 53.58 21.73 -35.25
CA THR A 416 52.77 22.12 -36.40
C THR A 416 52.21 20.87 -37.08
N GLY A 417 50.91 20.64 -36.93
CA GLY A 417 50.27 19.42 -37.45
C GLY A 417 50.64 18.18 -36.62
N THR A 418 50.93 17.07 -37.29
CA THR A 418 51.16 15.77 -36.66
C THR A 418 52.59 15.23 -36.84
N THR A 419 53.54 16.14 -37.06
CA THR A 419 54.95 15.82 -37.20
C THR A 419 55.83 16.76 -36.39
N TYR A 420 57.04 16.30 -36.09
CA TYR A 420 58.09 17.09 -35.46
C TYR A 420 59.44 16.80 -36.13
N LEU A 421 60.06 17.83 -36.69
CA LEU A 421 61.37 17.75 -37.33
C LEU A 421 62.45 18.24 -36.35
N ALA A 422 63.27 17.32 -35.86
CA ALA A 422 64.46 17.65 -35.09
C ALA A 422 65.65 17.85 -36.03
N THR A 423 66.23 19.05 -36.07
CA THR A 423 67.37 19.39 -36.93
C THR A 423 68.64 19.66 -36.12
N GLY A 424 69.80 19.67 -36.79
CA GLY A 424 71.09 20.01 -36.17
C GLY A 424 71.72 18.85 -35.41
N LEU A 425 71.26 17.62 -35.65
CA LEU A 425 71.84 16.42 -35.06
C LEU A 425 73.18 16.09 -35.73
N LYS A 426 74.10 15.48 -34.98
CA LYS A 426 75.29 14.85 -35.55
C LYS A 426 74.92 13.47 -36.12
N PRO A 427 75.66 12.95 -37.11
CA PRO A 427 75.48 11.56 -37.54
C PRO A 427 75.54 10.60 -36.36
N ASP A 428 74.63 9.61 -36.33
CA ASP A 428 74.50 8.64 -35.24
C ASP A 428 74.00 9.20 -33.88
N GLN A 429 73.68 10.49 -33.79
CA GLN A 429 73.10 11.07 -32.58
C GLN A 429 71.64 10.62 -32.38
N SER A 430 71.32 10.16 -31.17
CA SER A 430 69.96 9.82 -30.75
C SER A 430 69.24 11.02 -30.13
N LEU A 431 67.94 11.12 -30.39
CA LEU A 431 67.03 12.04 -29.72
C LEU A 431 65.77 11.28 -29.29
N THR A 432 65.37 11.46 -28.04
CA THR A 432 64.11 10.93 -27.50
C THR A 432 63.09 12.05 -27.38
N ILE A 433 61.86 11.80 -27.86
CA ILE A 433 60.74 12.73 -27.67
C ILE A 433 59.57 12.05 -26.98
N ILE A 434 58.76 12.86 -26.30
CA ILE A 434 57.38 12.52 -25.93
C ILE A 434 56.43 13.58 -26.49
N VAL A 435 55.21 13.17 -26.79
CA VAL A 435 54.20 14.04 -27.38
C VAL A 435 52.91 13.94 -26.57
N ARG A 436 52.22 15.06 -26.38
CA ARG A 436 50.86 15.09 -25.81
C ARG A 436 49.93 15.87 -26.73
N ALA A 437 48.68 15.45 -26.79
CA ALA A 437 47.64 16.17 -27.50
C ALA A 437 46.99 17.20 -26.58
N LYS A 438 46.63 18.35 -27.16
CA LYS A 438 45.91 19.44 -26.50
C LYS A 438 44.53 19.55 -27.13
N GLY A 439 43.49 19.73 -26.30
CA GLY A 439 42.12 19.94 -26.75
C GLY A 439 41.68 21.40 -26.64
N GLN A 440 40.37 21.62 -26.70
CA GLN A 440 39.77 22.95 -26.59
C GLN A 440 39.98 23.57 -25.19
N LEU A 441 39.92 22.75 -24.15
CA LEU A 441 40.23 23.12 -22.78
C LEU A 441 41.47 22.37 -22.30
N ASP A 442 42.19 22.96 -21.34
CA ASP A 442 43.43 22.37 -20.79
C ASP A 442 43.22 20.97 -20.19
N CYS A 443 42.05 20.71 -19.67
CA CYS A 443 41.69 19.41 -19.10
C CYS A 443 41.54 18.27 -20.11
N GLN A 444 41.52 18.58 -21.41
CA GLN A 444 41.56 17.58 -22.47
C GLN A 444 42.99 17.17 -22.82
N THR A 445 44.01 17.70 -22.13
CA THR A 445 45.41 17.29 -22.36
C THR A 445 45.52 15.78 -22.18
N SER A 446 46.01 15.08 -23.22
CA SER A 446 46.19 13.64 -23.16
C SER A 446 47.29 13.26 -22.16
N ALA A 447 47.33 11.99 -21.78
CA ALA A 447 48.57 11.43 -21.27
C ALA A 447 49.71 11.59 -22.29
N ASN A 448 50.95 11.64 -21.81
CA ASN A 448 52.11 11.66 -22.69
C ASN A 448 52.18 10.35 -23.49
N SER A 449 52.64 10.43 -24.73
CA SER A 449 53.05 9.26 -25.49
C SER A 449 54.13 8.50 -24.73
N ASN A 450 54.32 7.22 -25.07
CA ASN A 450 55.56 6.54 -24.71
C ASN A 450 56.75 7.31 -25.31
N PRO A 451 57.90 7.38 -24.62
CA PRO A 451 59.12 7.96 -25.18
C PRO A 451 59.54 7.23 -26.45
N VAL A 452 59.81 7.98 -27.51
CA VAL A 452 60.28 7.44 -28.79
C VAL A 452 61.64 8.00 -29.12
N THR A 453 62.60 7.11 -29.33
CA THR A 453 63.97 7.47 -29.69
C THR A 453 64.18 7.30 -31.18
N GLY A 454 64.51 8.39 -31.86
CA GLY A 454 65.00 8.36 -33.24
C GLY A 454 66.50 8.61 -33.27
N LYS A 455 67.19 8.00 -34.24
CA LYS A 455 68.64 8.12 -34.43
C LYS A 455 68.91 8.74 -35.80
N ALA A 456 69.72 9.80 -35.84
CA ALA A 456 70.15 10.40 -37.11
C ALA A 456 70.92 9.37 -37.95
N ALA A 457 70.70 9.36 -39.26
CA ALA A 457 71.30 8.39 -40.15
C ALA A 457 72.83 8.50 -40.13
N ASN A 458 73.53 7.37 -40.17
CA ASN A 458 74.99 7.34 -40.29
C ASN A 458 75.40 6.66 -41.62
N PRO A 459 75.33 7.36 -42.75
CA PRO A 459 75.54 6.77 -44.08
C PRO A 459 76.97 6.25 -44.29
N LEU A 460 77.95 6.74 -43.54
CA LEU A 460 79.36 6.29 -43.60
C LEU A 460 79.68 5.21 -42.55
N GLY A 461 78.72 4.88 -41.68
CA GLY A 461 78.89 3.87 -40.62
C GLY A 461 80.15 4.11 -39.79
N ASN A 462 80.92 3.04 -39.60
CA ASN A 462 82.20 3.00 -38.87
C ASN A 462 83.42 3.11 -39.81
N GLN A 463 83.28 3.74 -40.97
CA GLN A 463 84.38 3.84 -41.93
C GLN A 463 85.22 5.09 -41.69
N ILE A 464 86.55 4.93 -41.78
CA ILE A 464 87.50 6.03 -41.86
C ILE A 464 88.07 6.08 -43.28
N TYR A 465 88.09 7.26 -43.86
CA TYR A 465 88.67 7.56 -45.16
C TYR A 465 90.02 8.25 -44.96
N ILE A 466 91.07 7.69 -45.56
CA ILE A 466 92.43 8.21 -45.53
C ILE A 466 92.86 8.43 -46.98
N PRO A 467 93.14 9.68 -47.40
CA PRO A 467 93.64 9.96 -48.74
C PRO A 467 94.95 9.23 -49.03
N ASN A 468 95.26 9.01 -50.31
CA ASN A 468 96.52 8.38 -50.74
C ASN A 468 97.54 9.39 -51.30
N ALA A 469 97.16 10.67 -51.41
CA ALA A 469 98.04 11.76 -51.81
C ALA A 469 97.55 13.10 -51.24
N PHE A 470 98.48 14.07 -51.13
CA PHE A 470 98.18 15.46 -50.76
C PHE A 470 99.25 16.39 -51.39
N THR A 471 98.92 17.68 -51.52
CA THR A 471 99.70 18.68 -52.28
C THR A 471 99.98 19.91 -51.41
N PRO A 472 100.98 19.88 -50.51
CA PRO A 472 101.37 21.02 -49.69
C PRO A 472 102.06 22.11 -50.52
N ASN A 473 101.26 22.90 -51.26
CA ASN A 473 101.67 24.00 -52.13
C ASN A 473 101.11 25.37 -51.67
N SER A 474 100.40 25.41 -50.54
CA SER A 474 99.75 26.58 -49.93
C SER A 474 98.61 27.18 -50.76
N ASP A 475 97.91 26.39 -51.57
CA ASP A 475 96.76 26.84 -52.37
C ASP A 475 95.40 26.73 -51.64
N GLY A 476 95.41 26.24 -50.40
CA GLY A 476 94.24 26.02 -49.54
C GLY A 476 93.56 24.66 -49.77
N LYS A 477 94.03 23.82 -50.70
CA LYS A 477 93.43 22.53 -51.05
C LYS A 477 94.43 21.40 -50.88
N ASN A 478 94.06 20.43 -50.03
CA ASN A 478 94.90 19.26 -49.75
C ASN A 478 96.33 19.62 -49.30
N ASP A 479 96.52 20.80 -48.68
CA ASP A 479 97.80 21.21 -48.12
C ASP A 479 98.19 20.41 -46.89
N VAL A 480 97.20 19.84 -46.23
CA VAL A 480 97.35 19.08 -45.00
C VAL A 480 96.78 17.70 -45.21
N PHE A 481 97.61 16.70 -44.98
CA PHE A 481 97.19 15.31 -44.95
C PHE A 481 96.38 15.04 -43.67
N LEU A 482 95.09 14.77 -43.84
CA LEU A 482 94.12 14.54 -42.77
C LEU A 482 93.43 13.19 -42.95
N ILE A 483 92.84 12.70 -41.86
CA ILE A 483 91.95 11.55 -41.85
C ILE A 483 90.50 12.01 -41.69
N TYR A 484 89.57 11.34 -42.37
CA TYR A 484 88.16 11.71 -42.38
C TYR A 484 87.30 10.55 -41.88
N GLY A 485 86.25 10.85 -41.12
CA GLY A 485 85.27 9.87 -40.69
C GLY A 485 84.27 10.46 -39.70
N THR A 486 82.98 10.17 -39.88
CA THR A 486 81.90 10.70 -39.03
C THR A 486 81.80 9.99 -37.67
N ALA A 487 82.42 8.83 -37.54
CA ALA A 487 82.42 8.01 -36.34
C ALA A 487 83.70 8.11 -35.51
N ILE A 488 84.67 8.96 -35.86
CA ILE A 488 85.97 9.04 -35.17
C ILE A 488 85.82 9.87 -33.88
N VAL A 489 86.04 9.24 -32.72
CA VAL A 489 86.06 9.91 -31.40
C VAL A 489 87.42 10.53 -31.12
N ASN A 490 88.47 9.74 -31.34
CA ASN A 490 89.86 10.15 -31.25
C ASN A 490 90.68 9.35 -32.27
N ALA A 491 91.84 9.85 -32.66
CA ALA A 491 92.77 9.08 -33.47
C ALA A 491 94.20 9.58 -33.34
N LYS A 492 95.11 8.63 -33.44
CA LYS A 492 96.54 8.83 -33.52
C LYS A 492 97.02 8.59 -34.94
N MET A 493 97.61 9.60 -35.56
CA MET A 493 98.22 9.50 -36.88
C MET A 493 99.73 9.69 -36.76
N SER A 494 100.48 8.71 -37.27
CA SER A 494 101.94 8.74 -37.37
C SER A 494 102.38 8.62 -38.82
N ILE A 495 103.34 9.45 -39.25
CA ILE A 495 103.93 9.43 -40.60
C ILE A 495 105.42 9.11 -40.51
N TYR A 496 105.87 8.20 -41.38
CA TYR A 496 107.26 7.73 -41.44
C TYR A 496 107.85 7.93 -42.85
N THR A 497 109.16 8.12 -42.91
CA THR A 497 109.92 8.03 -44.18
C THR A 497 109.95 6.58 -44.69
N GLN A 498 110.37 6.38 -45.94
CA GLN A 498 110.55 5.05 -46.54
C GLN A 498 111.57 4.17 -45.81
N TRP A 499 112.45 4.79 -45.02
CA TRP A 499 113.47 4.12 -44.21
C TRP A 499 113.03 3.89 -42.75
N GLY A 500 111.77 4.19 -42.41
CA GLY A 500 111.18 3.93 -41.09
C GLY A 500 111.39 5.04 -40.05
N GLN A 501 111.89 6.21 -40.42
CA GLN A 501 112.03 7.35 -39.49
C GLN A 501 110.68 8.04 -39.28
N LEU A 502 110.23 8.16 -38.02
CA LEU A 502 109.03 8.94 -37.66
C LEU A 502 109.29 10.43 -37.89
N ILE A 503 108.42 11.08 -38.67
CA ILE A 503 108.53 12.50 -39.02
C ILE A 503 107.31 13.34 -38.62
N TYR A 504 106.16 12.72 -38.33
CA TYR A 504 104.99 13.42 -37.82
C TYR A 504 104.19 12.49 -36.91
N GLN A 505 103.65 13.03 -35.82
CA GLN A 505 102.68 12.34 -34.98
C GLN A 505 101.66 13.34 -34.41
N SER A 506 100.38 12.99 -34.45
CA SER A 506 99.29 13.73 -33.79
C SER A 506 98.26 12.77 -33.19
N ASP A 507 97.79 13.08 -31.99
CA ASP A 507 96.67 12.37 -31.32
C ASP A 507 95.34 13.14 -31.47
N ASN A 508 95.32 14.21 -32.27
CA ASN A 508 94.13 15.01 -32.57
C ASN A 508 93.80 14.92 -34.06
N VAL A 509 92.60 14.42 -34.36
CA VAL A 509 92.06 14.22 -35.71
C VAL A 509 91.94 15.51 -36.55
N ALA A 510 91.85 16.66 -35.89
CA ALA A 510 91.81 17.97 -36.57
C ALA A 510 93.21 18.44 -37.03
N ASN A 511 94.28 17.85 -36.50
CA ASN A 511 95.65 18.21 -36.83
C ASN A 511 96.20 17.20 -37.83
N GLY A 512 96.65 17.68 -38.99
CA GLY A 512 97.23 16.84 -40.04
C GLY A 512 98.67 17.20 -40.36
N TRP A 513 99.28 16.41 -41.26
CA TRP A 513 100.67 16.61 -41.66
C TRP A 513 100.76 17.50 -42.90
N ASP A 514 101.54 18.57 -42.82
CA ASP A 514 101.70 19.59 -43.88
C ASP A 514 102.87 19.31 -44.83
N GLY A 515 103.49 18.12 -44.74
CA GLY A 515 104.64 17.77 -45.57
C GLY A 515 105.98 18.35 -45.09
N THR A 516 106.05 18.92 -43.88
CA THR A 516 107.29 19.39 -43.26
C THR A 516 107.76 18.47 -42.13
N PHE A 517 109.05 18.48 -41.83
CA PHE A 517 109.63 17.86 -40.63
C PHE A 517 110.64 18.82 -40.02
N ARG A 518 110.40 19.23 -38.76
CA ARG A 518 111.22 20.22 -38.04
C ARG A 518 111.40 21.54 -38.81
N GLY A 519 110.33 22.00 -39.47
CA GLY A 519 110.33 23.22 -40.28
C GLY A 519 110.96 23.08 -41.67
N VAL A 520 111.45 21.89 -42.04
CA VAL A 520 112.06 21.62 -43.34
C VAL A 520 111.10 20.84 -44.23
N ALA A 521 110.84 21.35 -45.43
CA ALA A 521 110.03 20.71 -46.46
C ALA A 521 110.57 19.32 -46.80
N GLN A 522 109.73 18.29 -46.70
CA GLN A 522 110.13 16.93 -47.03
C GLN A 522 110.09 16.69 -48.55
N PRO A 523 110.97 15.85 -49.12
CA PRO A 523 111.01 15.57 -50.56
C PRO A 523 109.67 15.07 -51.13
N ILE A 524 109.43 15.31 -52.42
CA ILE A 524 108.34 14.64 -53.15
C ILE A 524 108.61 13.14 -53.12
N GLY A 525 107.61 12.36 -52.73
CA GLY A 525 107.79 10.92 -52.56
C GLY A 525 106.69 10.26 -51.77
N VAL A 526 106.87 8.97 -51.55
CA VAL A 526 105.91 8.12 -50.83
C VAL A 526 106.31 8.03 -49.36
N TYR A 527 105.37 8.30 -48.47
CA TYR A 527 105.51 8.21 -47.02
C TYR A 527 104.57 7.16 -46.47
N VAL A 528 104.94 6.52 -45.36
CA VAL A 528 104.11 5.49 -44.72
C VAL A 528 103.31 6.13 -43.60
N TYR A 529 101.99 5.96 -43.61
CA TYR A 529 101.13 6.37 -42.50
C TYR A 529 100.69 5.16 -41.68
N MET A 530 100.54 5.39 -40.38
CA MET A 530 99.83 4.50 -39.46
C MET A 530 98.80 5.33 -38.69
N VAL A 531 97.55 4.91 -38.76
CA VAL A 531 96.41 5.56 -38.11
C VAL A 531 95.73 4.56 -37.21
N GLU A 532 95.63 4.90 -35.94
CA GLU A 532 94.86 4.19 -34.93
C GLU A 532 93.73 5.10 -34.47
N ALA A 533 92.48 4.75 -34.80
CA ALA A 533 91.30 5.56 -34.49
C ALA A 533 90.35 4.79 -33.58
N GLN A 534 89.81 5.43 -32.55
CA GLN A 534 88.69 4.89 -31.79
C GLN A 534 87.38 5.44 -32.35
N LEU A 535 86.46 4.54 -32.66
CA LEU A 535 85.15 4.92 -33.20
C LEU A 535 84.09 5.09 -32.09
N ASN A 536 82.96 5.70 -32.44
CA ASN A 536 81.84 5.98 -31.53
C ASN A 536 81.28 4.74 -30.81
N ASP A 537 81.43 3.56 -31.40
CA ASP A 537 81.00 2.27 -30.82
C ASP A 537 82.09 1.61 -29.93
N GLY A 538 83.21 2.29 -29.73
CA GLY A 538 84.37 1.79 -28.99
C GLY A 538 85.34 0.95 -29.81
N THR A 539 85.02 0.63 -31.07
CA THR A 539 85.90 -0.15 -31.95
C THR A 539 87.18 0.61 -32.25
N ALA A 540 88.33 -0.05 -32.07
CA ALA A 540 89.62 0.47 -32.52
C ALA A 540 89.85 0.06 -33.98
N VAL A 541 90.10 1.05 -34.85
CA VAL A 541 90.44 0.85 -36.25
C VAL A 541 91.91 1.19 -36.46
N PHE A 542 92.67 0.19 -36.87
CA PHE A 542 94.04 0.37 -37.33
C PHE A 542 94.11 0.38 -38.86
N ARG A 543 94.77 1.38 -39.42
CA ARG A 543 95.05 1.49 -40.87
C ARG A 543 96.51 1.83 -41.05
N LYS A 544 97.16 1.06 -41.93
CA LYS A 544 98.49 1.35 -42.45
C LYS A 544 98.42 1.46 -43.95
N GLY A 545 99.20 2.36 -44.52
CA GLY A 545 99.26 2.54 -45.96
C GLY A 545 100.33 3.55 -46.31
N THR A 546 100.27 4.00 -47.56
CA THR A 546 101.19 5.00 -48.07
C THR A 546 100.44 6.23 -48.53
N VAL A 547 100.99 7.40 -48.24
CA VAL A 547 100.55 8.68 -48.80
C VAL A 547 101.66 9.23 -49.68
N THR A 548 101.29 9.73 -50.85
CA THR A 548 102.21 10.38 -51.77
C THR A 548 102.17 11.88 -51.53
N LEU A 549 103.31 12.47 -51.16
CA LEU A 549 103.49 13.92 -51.10
C LEU A 549 103.84 14.39 -52.51
N LEU A 550 103.01 15.27 -53.05
CA LEU A 550 103.18 15.93 -54.35
C LEU A 550 103.39 17.45 -54.12
N ARG A 551 103.96 18.18 -55.08
CA ARG A 551 104.00 19.66 -55.04
C ARG A 551 103.68 20.25 -56.39
#